data_AF-A0A5C2SRM8-F1
#
_entry.id   AF-A0A5C2SRM8-F1
#
_cell.length_a   1.000
_cell.length_b   1.000
_cell.length_c   1.000
_cell.angle_alpha   90.00
_cell.angle_beta   90.00
_cell.angle_gamma   90.00
#
_symmetry.space_group_name_H-M   'P 1'
#
loop_
_entity.id
_entity.type
_entity.pdbx_description
1 polymer ?
#
loop_
_entity_poly.entity_id
_entity_poly.type
_entity_poly.pdbx_seq_one_letter_code
_entity_poly.pdbx_strand_id
1 'polypeptide(L)'
;MFPTLDTLRFNASNILYDSRAEPDLLRWLTYNLETALAHLQAVVSIRSFSLCASLLFASFVLLLHFYPRSLVRTPARVAQARKILQALLTIITPTQSVWPRAYVNLAYFAAATGERSVPLPLQTLYEDVVKQRIELRNPKLHLPLLFRGALARDTDPGLSFVLNIGPRLQMDADHCRKRLIVRTSSVPATSMHTAQNRQDRAVLGPGSSPCCSLFLDIFHQDMPSVSLDCIPPASLHAHLEDLKAALASGSFLMLGLTSLASAATLHQARLATVPFLPRKAKLPQGSGSGSRSSRSKLVQRSTTPLRTSVTQVIDMLKSGGIPVTVEIVQNVSRDYADFMHGYVDNLEQDADVRAQFVREWGMEAWVEERFCTVWEAALVEVGLLEAWTIIVRKPE
;
A
#
# COMPACT_ATOMS: atom_id res chain seq x y z
N MET A 1 -54.48 28.65 -26.57
CA MET A 1 -55.73 29.41 -26.67
C MET A 1 -56.46 29.20 -25.35
N PHE A 2 -56.28 30.14 -24.43
CA PHE A 2 -56.79 30.11 -23.05
C PHE A 2 -58.23 30.63 -23.03
N PRO A 3 -59.15 30.07 -22.23
CA PRO A 3 -60.33 30.80 -21.80
C PRO A 3 -59.95 31.76 -20.66
N THR A 4 -60.41 32.99 -20.82
CA THR A 4 -60.26 34.15 -19.95
C THR A 4 -61.05 34.03 -18.64
N LEU A 5 -60.44 34.51 -17.56
CA LEU A 5 -60.83 34.41 -16.15
C LEU A 5 -61.92 35.41 -15.70
N ASP A 6 -62.82 35.83 -16.60
CA ASP A 6 -63.73 36.98 -16.37
C ASP A 6 -65.23 36.66 -16.34
N THR A 7 -65.65 35.39 -16.25
CA THR A 7 -67.08 35.02 -16.27
C THR A 7 -67.58 34.25 -15.04
N LEU A 8 -66.87 34.30 -13.92
CA LEU A 8 -67.35 33.80 -12.61
C LEU A 8 -67.60 34.94 -11.61
N ARG A 9 -68.22 36.02 -12.09
CA ARG A 9 -68.94 37.00 -11.26
C ARG A 9 -70.43 36.84 -11.54
N PHE A 10 -71.03 35.79 -10.98
CA PHE A 10 -72.48 35.61 -11.02
C PHE A 10 -72.99 35.12 -9.66
N ASN A 11 -73.70 36.02 -8.97
CA ASN A 11 -74.65 35.80 -7.88
C ASN A 11 -74.20 35.02 -6.63
N ALA A 12 -73.49 35.71 -5.73
CA ALA A 12 -73.28 35.28 -4.35
C ALA A 12 -74.04 36.14 -3.32
N SER A 13 -75.11 36.84 -3.72
CA SER A 13 -75.75 37.85 -2.87
C SER A 13 -77.27 37.74 -2.69
N ASN A 14 -77.87 36.55 -2.90
CA ASN A 14 -79.30 36.32 -2.58
C ASN A 14 -79.61 34.93 -2.02
N ILE A 15 -78.65 34.28 -1.36
CA ILE A 15 -78.91 33.06 -0.58
C ILE A 15 -78.43 33.32 0.85
N LEU A 16 -79.22 34.10 1.57
CA LEU A 16 -79.13 34.27 3.01
C LEU A 16 -80.54 34.00 3.54
N TYR A 17 -80.63 33.04 4.47
CA TYR A 17 -81.83 32.56 5.17
C TYR A 17 -82.65 31.42 4.53
N ASP A 18 -82.04 30.24 4.46
CA ASP A 18 -82.69 29.03 4.99
C ASP A 18 -81.69 28.19 5.80
N SER A 19 -81.57 28.54 7.09
CA SER A 19 -80.56 28.03 8.04
C SER A 19 -80.81 26.57 8.50
N ARG A 20 -81.81 25.87 7.97
CA ARG A 20 -82.10 24.47 8.34
C ARG A 20 -81.60 23.42 7.35
N ALA A 21 -81.09 23.81 6.17
CA ALA A 21 -80.50 22.90 5.18
C ALA A 21 -78.95 22.91 5.14
N GLU A 22 -78.32 23.77 5.95
CA GLU A 22 -76.86 23.99 5.98
C GLU A 22 -75.98 22.81 6.45
N PRO A 23 -76.38 21.96 7.42
CA PRO A 23 -75.50 20.87 7.87
C PRO A 23 -75.35 19.76 6.83
N ASP A 24 -76.35 19.55 5.98
CA ASP A 24 -76.31 18.49 4.97
C ASP A 24 -75.46 18.91 3.76
N LEU A 25 -75.46 20.19 3.39
CA LEU A 25 -74.59 20.71 2.34
C LEU A 25 -73.11 20.70 2.76
N LEU A 26 -72.81 21.08 4.01
CA LEU A 26 -71.45 21.00 4.56
C LEU A 26 -70.98 19.55 4.69
N ARG A 27 -71.84 18.61 5.11
CA ARG A 27 -71.52 17.17 5.13
C ARG A 27 -71.30 16.60 3.73
N TRP A 28 -72.12 17.00 2.76
CA TRP A 28 -71.95 16.58 1.38
C TRP A 28 -70.66 17.13 0.75
N LEU A 29 -70.34 18.40 1.00
CA LEU A 29 -69.09 19.02 0.53
C LEU A 29 -67.85 18.42 1.20
N THR A 30 -67.89 18.15 2.50
CA THR A 30 -66.78 17.49 3.21
C THR A 30 -66.58 16.06 2.72
N TYR A 31 -67.66 15.29 2.54
CA TYR A 31 -67.58 13.96 1.94
C TYR A 31 -66.99 13.98 0.51
N ASN A 32 -67.40 14.93 -0.33
CA ASN A 32 -66.85 15.08 -1.68
C ASN A 32 -65.40 15.54 -1.69
N LEU A 33 -64.98 16.38 -0.74
CA LEU A 33 -63.59 16.81 -0.60
C LEU A 33 -62.71 15.67 -0.09
N GLU A 34 -63.18 14.89 0.89
CA GLU A 34 -62.46 13.72 1.41
C GLU A 34 -62.29 12.64 0.33
N THR A 35 -63.36 12.35 -0.43
CA THR A 35 -63.28 11.42 -1.55
C THR A 35 -62.40 11.93 -2.68
N ALA A 36 -62.45 13.22 -3.04
CA ALA A 36 -61.55 13.81 -4.02
C ALA A 36 -60.08 13.80 -3.57
N LEU A 37 -59.81 14.07 -2.29
CA LEU A 37 -58.47 14.04 -1.71
C LEU A 37 -57.91 12.60 -1.66
N ALA A 38 -58.73 11.62 -1.28
CA ALA A 38 -58.37 10.21 -1.31
C ALA A 38 -58.05 9.73 -2.74
N HIS A 39 -58.85 10.15 -3.74
CA HIS A 39 -58.56 9.87 -5.14
C HIS A 39 -57.26 10.51 -5.63
N LEU A 40 -56.99 11.78 -5.27
CA LEU A 40 -55.73 12.45 -5.62
C LEU A 40 -54.52 11.76 -4.96
N GLN A 41 -54.61 11.37 -3.69
CA GLN A 41 -53.56 10.62 -3.00
C GLN A 41 -53.32 9.25 -3.66
N ALA A 42 -54.38 8.53 -4.04
CA ALA A 42 -54.26 7.27 -4.76
C ALA A 42 -53.58 7.45 -6.13
N VAL A 43 -53.94 8.49 -6.89
CA VAL A 43 -53.33 8.78 -8.20
C VAL A 43 -51.85 9.16 -8.06
N VAL A 44 -51.49 9.99 -7.07
CA VAL A 44 -50.08 10.34 -6.80
C VAL A 44 -49.29 9.10 -6.35
N SER A 45 -49.88 8.24 -5.51
CA SER A 45 -49.28 6.98 -5.09
C SER A 45 -49.03 6.03 -6.27
N ILE A 46 -50.01 5.88 -7.18
CA ILE A 46 -49.86 5.04 -8.39
C ILE A 46 -48.77 5.59 -9.32
N ARG A 47 -48.70 6.91 -9.52
CA ARG A 47 -47.68 7.54 -10.37
C ARG A 47 -46.27 7.38 -9.79
N SER A 48 -46.10 7.59 -8.48
CA SER A 48 -44.80 7.40 -7.82
C SER A 48 -44.37 5.94 -7.83
N PHE A 49 -45.28 4.99 -7.61
CA PHE A 49 -45.02 3.56 -7.73
C PHE A 49 -44.58 3.18 -9.16
N SER A 50 -45.27 3.69 -10.19
CA SER A 50 -44.92 3.45 -11.60
C SER A 50 -43.53 4.00 -11.96
N LEU A 51 -43.19 5.21 -11.48
CA LEU A 51 -41.86 5.78 -11.70
C LEU A 51 -40.78 4.94 -11.02
N CYS A 52 -40.96 4.52 -9.76
CA CYS A 52 -40.03 3.64 -9.06
C CYS A 52 -39.87 2.29 -9.78
N ALA A 53 -40.98 1.67 -10.21
CA ALA A 53 -40.95 0.42 -10.97
C ALA A 53 -40.21 0.59 -12.31
N SER A 54 -40.44 1.70 -13.02
CA SER A 54 -39.75 1.99 -14.28
C SER A 54 -38.25 2.24 -14.08
N LEU A 55 -37.84 2.90 -13.00
CA LEU A 55 -36.43 3.11 -12.67
C LEU A 55 -35.74 1.82 -12.24
N LEU A 56 -36.41 0.96 -11.46
CA LEU A 56 -35.89 -0.36 -11.11
C LEU A 56 -35.78 -1.26 -12.34
N PHE A 57 -36.76 -1.23 -13.23
CA PHE A 57 -36.73 -1.98 -14.47
C PHE A 57 -35.62 -1.47 -15.41
N ALA A 58 -35.51 -0.15 -15.60
CA ALA A 58 -34.43 0.45 -16.39
C ALA A 58 -33.07 0.14 -15.77
N SER A 59 -32.92 0.24 -14.45
CA SER A 59 -31.71 -0.15 -13.73
C SER A 59 -31.41 -1.63 -13.94
N PHE A 60 -32.40 -2.52 -13.86
CA PHE A 60 -32.23 -3.96 -14.10
C PHE A 60 -31.84 -4.28 -15.55
N VAL A 61 -32.46 -3.62 -16.53
CA VAL A 61 -32.13 -3.78 -17.96
C VAL A 61 -30.75 -3.24 -18.26
N LEU A 62 -30.38 -2.06 -17.73
CA LEU A 62 -29.03 -1.55 -17.81
C LEU A 62 -28.06 -2.48 -17.08
N LEU A 63 -28.43 -3.00 -15.92
CA LEU A 63 -27.61 -3.94 -15.17
C LEU A 63 -27.46 -5.24 -15.92
N LEU A 64 -28.43 -5.72 -16.71
CA LEU A 64 -28.32 -6.90 -17.60
C LEU A 64 -27.52 -6.63 -18.87
N HIS A 65 -27.63 -5.42 -19.44
CA HIS A 65 -26.87 -5.02 -20.63
C HIS A 65 -25.40 -4.71 -20.30
N PHE A 66 -25.18 -4.07 -19.17
CA PHE A 66 -23.86 -3.84 -18.59
C PHE A 66 -23.41 -5.03 -17.73
N TYR A 67 -24.30 -5.97 -17.38
CA TYR A 67 -23.90 -7.23 -16.75
C TYR A 67 -23.04 -7.88 -17.80
N PRO A 68 -21.75 -7.96 -17.53
CA PRO A 68 -20.85 -8.05 -18.63
C PRO A 68 -21.10 -9.42 -19.27
N ARG A 69 -21.51 -9.42 -20.55
CA ARG A 69 -21.43 -10.58 -21.48
C ARG A 69 -20.02 -11.23 -21.45
N SER A 70 -19.07 -10.67 -20.71
CA SER A 70 -17.86 -11.30 -20.15
C SER A 70 -18.05 -12.70 -19.56
N LEU A 71 -19.23 -13.05 -19.03
CA LEU A 71 -19.43 -14.39 -18.46
C LEU A 71 -19.58 -15.48 -19.51
N VAL A 72 -19.94 -15.14 -20.76
CA VAL A 72 -19.95 -16.11 -21.84
C VAL A 72 -18.50 -16.41 -22.22
N ARG A 73 -18.02 -17.56 -21.75
CA ARG A 73 -16.70 -18.11 -22.06
C ARG A 73 -16.69 -18.52 -23.53
N THR A 74 -16.26 -17.61 -24.40
CA THR A 74 -15.94 -17.98 -25.78
C THR A 74 -14.64 -18.80 -25.80
N PRO A 75 -14.50 -19.81 -26.68
CA PRO A 75 -13.29 -20.61 -26.76
C PRO A 75 -12.04 -19.75 -27.05
N ALA A 76 -12.19 -18.68 -27.83
CA ALA A 76 -11.12 -17.71 -28.09
C ALA A 76 -10.64 -16.99 -26.81
N ARG A 77 -11.57 -16.56 -25.95
CA ARG A 77 -11.22 -15.94 -24.66
C ARG A 77 -10.52 -16.92 -23.72
N VAL A 78 -10.98 -18.18 -23.70
CA VAL A 78 -10.33 -19.23 -22.88
C VAL A 78 -8.90 -19.49 -23.37
N ALA A 79 -8.69 -19.54 -24.69
CA ALA A 79 -7.35 -19.68 -25.27
C ALA A 79 -6.44 -18.49 -24.92
N GLN A 80 -6.96 -17.26 -25.02
CA GLN A 80 -6.19 -16.06 -24.66
C GLN A 80 -5.89 -15.99 -23.16
N ALA A 81 -6.85 -16.31 -22.29
CA ALA A 81 -6.63 -16.36 -20.84
C ALA A 81 -5.58 -17.43 -20.49
N ARG A 82 -5.58 -18.59 -21.17
CA ARG A 82 -4.54 -19.61 -21.02
C ARG A 82 -3.17 -19.07 -21.43
N LYS A 83 -3.08 -18.34 -22.54
CA LYS A 83 -1.83 -17.70 -22.99
C LYS A 83 -1.30 -16.71 -21.95
N ILE A 84 -2.17 -15.89 -21.37
CA ILE A 84 -1.81 -14.94 -20.30
C ILE A 84 -1.32 -15.67 -19.05
N LEU A 85 -2.00 -16.74 -18.63
CA LEU A 85 -1.55 -17.56 -17.49
C LEU A 85 -0.22 -18.27 -17.77
N GLN A 86 0.01 -18.73 -19.00
CA GLN A 86 1.29 -19.30 -19.41
C GLN A 86 2.42 -18.27 -19.38
N ALA A 87 2.16 -17.04 -19.82
CA ALA A 87 3.10 -15.94 -19.68
C ALA A 87 3.33 -15.60 -18.20
N LEU A 88 2.28 -15.64 -17.36
CA LEU A 88 2.42 -15.40 -15.93
C LEU A 88 3.24 -16.50 -15.24
N LEU A 89 3.20 -17.75 -15.73
CA LEU A 89 4.03 -18.86 -15.22
C LEU A 89 5.53 -18.59 -15.33
N THR A 90 5.98 -17.70 -16.21
CA THR A 90 7.40 -17.36 -16.31
C THR A 90 7.86 -16.60 -15.07
N ILE A 91 6.97 -15.81 -14.48
CA ILE A 91 7.23 -14.90 -13.36
C ILE A 91 6.87 -15.57 -12.04
N ILE A 92 5.66 -16.14 -11.98
CA ILE A 92 4.99 -16.61 -10.78
C ILE A 92 4.60 -18.07 -10.98
N THR A 93 4.89 -18.93 -10.02
CA THR A 93 4.44 -20.32 -10.00
C THR A 93 3.44 -20.53 -8.87
N PRO A 94 2.24 -21.07 -9.12
CA PRO A 94 1.38 -21.49 -8.04
C PRO A 94 2.03 -22.67 -7.29
N THR A 95 2.05 -22.61 -5.96
CA THR A 95 2.59 -23.69 -5.11
C THR A 95 1.68 -24.92 -5.09
N GLN A 96 0.40 -24.71 -5.40
CA GLN A 96 -0.60 -25.75 -5.59
C GLN A 96 -0.82 -25.99 -7.09
N SER A 97 -1.36 -27.17 -7.45
CA SER A 97 -1.67 -27.52 -8.85
C SER A 97 -2.72 -26.60 -9.51
N VAL A 98 -3.33 -25.69 -8.75
CA VAL A 98 -4.40 -24.80 -9.19
C VAL A 98 -4.00 -23.35 -8.95
N TRP A 99 -4.16 -22.51 -9.97
CA TRP A 99 -3.99 -21.06 -9.86
C TRP A 99 -4.96 -20.45 -8.84
N PRO A 100 -4.50 -19.49 -7.99
CA PRO A 100 -5.41 -18.72 -7.17
C PRO A 100 -6.44 -17.97 -8.04
N ARG A 101 -7.69 -17.93 -7.58
CA ARG A 101 -8.82 -17.36 -8.36
C ARG A 101 -8.58 -15.93 -8.83
N ALA A 102 -7.83 -15.13 -8.06
CA ALA A 102 -7.49 -13.76 -8.43
C ALA A 102 -6.74 -13.67 -9.76
N TYR A 103 -5.73 -14.53 -9.98
CA TYR A 103 -4.95 -14.56 -11.21
C TYR A 103 -5.74 -15.12 -12.40
N VAL A 104 -6.60 -16.11 -12.16
CA VAL A 104 -7.51 -16.64 -13.19
C VAL A 104 -8.47 -15.54 -13.64
N ASN A 105 -9.11 -14.84 -12.70
CA ASN A 105 -10.02 -13.73 -13.01
C ASN A 105 -9.31 -12.60 -13.76
N LEU A 106 -8.09 -12.27 -13.36
CA LEU A 106 -7.24 -11.28 -14.01
C LEU A 106 -6.91 -11.68 -15.46
N ALA A 107 -6.55 -12.94 -15.71
CA ALA A 107 -6.28 -13.43 -17.06
C ALA A 107 -7.53 -13.40 -17.94
N TYR A 108 -8.69 -13.80 -17.41
CA TYR A 108 -9.96 -13.70 -18.14
C TYR A 108 -10.37 -12.26 -18.40
N PHE A 109 -10.16 -11.36 -17.44
CA PHE A 109 -10.45 -9.94 -17.59
C PHE A 109 -9.60 -9.34 -18.72
N ALA A 110 -8.27 -9.53 -18.68
CA ALA A 110 -7.37 -9.06 -19.73
C ALA A 110 -7.67 -9.68 -21.10
N ALA A 111 -8.03 -10.97 -21.14
CA ALA A 111 -8.48 -11.62 -22.37
C ALA A 111 -9.81 -11.06 -22.91
N ALA A 112 -10.69 -10.58 -22.03
CA ALA A 112 -11.98 -10.00 -22.42
C ALA A 112 -11.86 -8.56 -22.91
N THR A 113 -10.96 -7.77 -22.30
CA THR A 113 -10.67 -6.38 -22.71
C THR A 113 -9.77 -6.31 -23.94
N GLY A 114 -8.99 -7.36 -24.22
CA GLY A 114 -7.98 -7.35 -25.28
C GLY A 114 -6.78 -6.45 -24.94
N GLU A 115 -6.66 -6.06 -23.67
CA GLU A 115 -5.54 -5.26 -23.19
C GLU A 115 -4.25 -6.07 -23.23
N ARG A 116 -3.20 -5.46 -23.79
CA ARG A 116 -1.85 -6.01 -23.82
C ARG A 116 -1.14 -5.89 -22.48
N SER A 117 -1.48 -4.86 -21.71
CA SER A 117 -0.94 -4.61 -20.38
C SER A 117 -1.86 -5.24 -19.34
N VAL A 118 -1.33 -6.21 -18.60
CA VAL A 118 -2.07 -6.94 -17.58
C VAL A 118 -1.70 -6.37 -16.20
N PRO A 119 -2.65 -5.70 -15.51
CA PRO A 119 -2.37 -5.08 -14.21
C PRO A 119 -2.32 -6.13 -13.11
N LEU A 120 -1.12 -6.41 -12.57
CA LEU A 120 -0.91 -7.33 -11.45
C LEU A 120 -1.19 -6.63 -10.11
N PRO A 121 -2.22 -7.03 -9.35
CA PRO A 121 -2.52 -6.41 -8.06
C PRO A 121 -1.41 -6.70 -7.05
N LEU A 122 -0.60 -5.68 -6.75
CA LEU A 122 0.58 -5.77 -5.89
C LEU A 122 0.27 -6.30 -4.49
N GLN A 123 -0.87 -5.91 -3.92
CA GLN A 123 -1.30 -6.40 -2.62
C GLN A 123 -1.57 -7.91 -2.64
N THR A 124 -2.28 -8.38 -3.67
CA THR A 124 -2.58 -9.81 -3.82
C THR A 124 -1.31 -10.59 -4.07
N LEU A 125 -0.41 -10.07 -4.92
CA LEU A 125 0.92 -10.64 -5.13
C LEU A 125 1.69 -10.80 -3.82
N TYR A 126 1.82 -9.73 -3.04
CA TYR A 126 2.47 -9.75 -1.74
C TYR A 126 1.85 -10.80 -0.81
N GLU A 127 0.53 -10.74 -0.63
CA GLU A 127 -0.17 -11.62 0.31
C GLU A 127 -0.12 -13.08 -0.11
N ASP A 128 -0.23 -13.39 -1.40
CA ASP A 128 -0.18 -14.75 -1.89
C ASP A 128 1.26 -15.31 -1.89
N VAL A 129 2.30 -14.48 -2.05
CA VAL A 129 3.70 -14.89 -1.83
C VAL A 129 3.95 -15.20 -0.35
N VAL A 130 3.62 -14.28 0.57
CA VAL A 130 3.83 -14.48 2.01
C VAL A 130 3.08 -15.70 2.54
N LYS A 131 1.86 -15.95 2.05
CA LYS A 131 1.05 -17.13 2.39
C LYS A 131 1.44 -18.38 1.61
N GLN A 132 2.52 -18.34 0.81
CA GLN A 132 3.01 -19.45 0.00
C GLN A 132 1.93 -20.09 -0.87
N ARG A 133 1.02 -19.28 -1.44
CA ARG A 133 0.06 -19.71 -2.47
C ARG A 133 0.68 -19.65 -3.86
N ILE A 134 1.67 -18.77 -4.00
CA ILE A 134 2.49 -18.62 -5.18
C ILE A 134 3.94 -18.38 -4.76
N GLU A 135 4.86 -18.59 -5.70
CA GLU A 135 6.28 -18.30 -5.57
C GLU A 135 6.75 -17.53 -6.80
N LEU A 136 7.73 -16.65 -6.62
CA LEU A 136 8.43 -16.04 -7.75
C LEU A 136 9.50 -17.00 -8.25
N ARG A 137 9.53 -17.30 -9.55
CA ARG A 137 10.48 -18.29 -10.11
C ARG A 137 11.94 -17.87 -9.99
N ASN A 138 12.22 -16.63 -10.38
CA ASN A 138 13.55 -16.04 -10.32
C ASN A 138 13.37 -14.55 -9.98
N PRO A 139 13.12 -14.20 -8.72
CA PRO A 139 12.82 -12.82 -8.34
C PRO A 139 13.98 -11.87 -8.65
N LYS A 140 15.24 -12.34 -8.56
CA LYS A 140 16.44 -11.57 -8.87
C LYS A 140 16.46 -11.11 -10.34
N LEU A 141 16.11 -11.98 -11.27
CA LEU A 141 16.03 -11.64 -12.70
C LEU A 141 14.72 -10.92 -13.06
N HIS A 142 13.59 -11.38 -12.52
CA HIS A 142 12.27 -10.98 -13.01
C HIS A 142 11.77 -9.67 -12.41
N LEU A 143 12.06 -9.35 -11.14
CA LEU A 143 11.58 -8.10 -10.54
C LEU A 143 12.17 -6.85 -11.20
N PRO A 144 13.49 -6.78 -11.52
CA PRO A 144 14.02 -5.64 -12.26
C PRO A 144 13.35 -5.44 -13.62
N LEU A 145 13.10 -6.53 -14.35
CA LEU A 145 12.37 -6.50 -15.62
C LEU A 145 10.91 -6.09 -15.43
N LEU A 146 10.26 -6.50 -14.34
CA LEU A 146 8.88 -6.10 -14.01
C LEU A 146 8.80 -4.60 -13.74
N PHE A 147 9.73 -4.04 -12.97
CA PHE A 147 9.78 -2.60 -12.67
C PHE A 147 10.07 -1.76 -13.91
N ARG A 148 10.86 -2.29 -14.85
CA ARG A 148 11.10 -1.67 -16.16
C ARG A 148 9.94 -1.88 -17.15
N GLY A 149 8.93 -2.69 -16.81
CA GLY A 149 7.82 -3.05 -17.71
C GLY A 149 8.24 -3.93 -18.90
N ALA A 150 9.34 -4.68 -18.78
CA ALA A 150 9.98 -5.44 -19.85
C ALA A 150 9.78 -6.97 -19.79
N LEU A 151 9.20 -7.49 -18.72
CA LEU A 151 9.26 -8.92 -18.33
C LEU A 151 8.60 -9.94 -19.29
N ALA A 152 7.79 -9.51 -20.25
CA ALA A 152 7.05 -10.44 -21.12
C ALA A 152 7.59 -10.53 -22.56
N ARG A 153 8.66 -9.80 -22.91
CA ARG A 153 9.20 -9.80 -24.28
C ARG A 153 9.70 -11.17 -24.74
N ASP A 154 10.14 -12.02 -23.82
CA ASP A 154 10.74 -13.32 -24.17
C ASP A 154 9.70 -14.40 -24.47
N THR A 155 8.47 -14.29 -23.94
CA THR A 155 7.41 -15.29 -24.19
C THR A 155 6.33 -14.82 -25.14
N ASP A 156 5.94 -13.55 -25.08
CA ASP A 156 4.98 -12.96 -26.01
C ASP A 156 5.22 -11.45 -26.07
N PRO A 157 5.84 -10.92 -27.15
CA PRO A 157 6.16 -9.51 -27.27
C PRO A 157 4.90 -8.62 -27.22
N GLY A 158 3.71 -9.19 -27.42
CA GLY A 158 2.44 -8.49 -27.32
C GLY A 158 1.88 -8.36 -25.90
N LEU A 159 2.44 -9.02 -24.90
CA LEU A 159 1.96 -8.96 -23.51
C LEU A 159 2.93 -8.14 -22.66
N SER A 160 2.42 -7.38 -21.69
CA SER A 160 3.21 -6.76 -20.63
C SER A 160 2.50 -6.89 -19.29
N PHE A 161 3.26 -6.98 -18.21
CA PHE A 161 2.71 -7.01 -16.86
C PHE A 161 3.10 -5.72 -16.14
N VAL A 162 2.13 -5.06 -15.54
CA VAL A 162 2.35 -3.80 -14.79
C VAL A 162 1.84 -3.99 -13.38
N LEU A 163 2.67 -3.67 -12.39
CA LEU A 163 2.26 -3.73 -10.99
C LEU A 163 1.23 -2.65 -10.70
N ASN A 164 0.04 -3.05 -10.27
CA ASN A 164 -1.02 -2.13 -9.88
C ASN A 164 -1.09 -2.04 -8.35
N ILE A 165 -1.03 -0.80 -7.85
CA ILE A 165 -1.06 -0.52 -6.42
C ILE A 165 -2.52 -0.33 -6.02
N GLY A 166 -3.07 -1.34 -5.36
CA GLY A 166 -4.46 -1.31 -4.91
C GLY A 166 -4.73 -0.19 -3.90
N PRO A 167 -5.99 0.27 -3.77
CA PRO A 167 -6.36 1.39 -2.90
C PRO A 167 -6.10 1.11 -1.41
N ARG A 168 -6.06 -0.15 -0.99
CA ARG A 168 -5.79 -0.54 0.40
C ARG A 168 -4.32 -0.33 0.78
N LEU A 169 -3.37 -0.72 -0.08
CA LEU A 169 -1.95 -0.44 0.15
C LEU A 169 -1.69 1.07 0.28
N GLN A 170 -2.44 1.87 -0.48
CA GLN A 170 -2.38 3.33 -0.38
C GLN A 170 -2.86 3.81 1.01
N MET A 171 -3.97 3.27 1.51
CA MET A 171 -4.47 3.63 2.84
C MET A 171 -3.57 3.17 3.98
N ASP A 172 -2.93 2.00 3.87
CA ASP A 172 -2.04 1.48 4.92
C ASP A 172 -0.76 2.32 5.02
N ALA A 173 -0.18 2.73 3.89
CA ALA A 173 0.95 3.65 3.86
C ALA A 173 0.60 5.00 4.51
N ASP A 174 -0.58 5.53 4.21
CA ASP A 174 -1.08 6.78 4.79
C ASP A 174 -1.42 6.65 6.29
N HIS A 175 -1.98 5.51 6.72
CA HIS A 175 -2.30 5.25 8.12
C HIS A 175 -1.04 5.09 8.98
N CYS A 176 -0.03 4.37 8.47
CA CYS A 176 1.25 4.25 9.15
C CYS A 176 1.89 5.62 9.35
N ARG A 177 1.84 6.48 8.32
CA ARG A 177 2.30 7.86 8.39
C ARG A 177 1.61 8.65 9.50
N LYS A 178 0.28 8.56 9.62
CA LYS A 178 -0.49 9.28 10.66
C LYS A 178 -0.21 8.77 12.08
N ARG A 179 -0.08 7.45 12.27
CA ARG A 179 0.16 6.85 13.61
C ARG A 179 1.56 7.12 14.15
N LEU A 180 2.55 7.24 13.26
CA LEU A 180 3.93 7.49 13.62
C LEU A 180 4.12 8.92 14.18
N ILE A 181 3.44 9.91 13.59
CA ILE A 181 3.48 11.33 14.02
C ILE A 181 2.98 11.52 15.45
N VAL A 182 2.01 10.71 15.90
CA VAL A 182 1.41 10.84 17.24
C VAL A 182 2.30 10.25 18.35
N ARG A 183 3.32 9.45 18.02
CA ARG A 183 4.11 8.69 19.02
C ARG A 183 5.53 9.20 19.26
N THR A 184 5.99 10.22 18.55
CA THR A 184 7.38 10.73 18.65
C THR A 184 7.58 11.79 19.73
N SER A 185 6.62 12.03 20.63
CA SER A 185 6.71 13.14 21.60
C SER A 185 7.57 12.87 22.85
N SER A 186 8.24 11.72 22.99
CA SER A 186 9.21 11.48 24.08
C SER A 186 10.01 10.19 23.87
N VAL A 187 11.13 10.28 23.16
CA VAL A 187 12.17 9.25 23.22
C VAL A 187 13.22 9.73 24.23
N PRO A 188 13.39 9.06 25.39
CA PRO A 188 14.47 9.41 26.30
C PRO A 188 15.81 9.17 25.59
N ALA A 189 16.73 10.14 25.71
CA ALA A 189 18.10 10.05 25.20
C ALA A 189 18.73 8.74 25.70
N THR A 190 18.68 7.72 24.84
CA THR A 190 19.22 6.41 25.15
C THR A 190 20.72 6.51 24.87
N SER A 191 21.54 6.40 25.92
CA SER A 191 23.00 6.42 25.83
C SER A 191 23.51 5.65 24.60
N MET A 192 24.25 6.34 23.71
CA MET A 192 24.81 5.79 22.46
C MET A 192 25.57 4.47 22.69
N HIS A 193 26.21 4.31 23.86
CA HIS A 193 26.93 3.09 24.21
C HIS A 193 26.04 1.83 24.25
N THR A 194 24.74 1.97 24.48
CA THR A 194 23.80 0.82 24.51
C THR A 194 23.32 0.40 23.13
N ALA A 195 23.33 1.33 22.16
CA ALA A 195 22.92 1.04 20.79
C ALA A 195 24.03 0.29 20.02
N GLN A 196 25.28 0.74 20.20
CA GLN A 196 26.45 0.14 19.54
C GLN A 196 26.70 -1.31 19.98
N ASN A 197 26.56 -1.59 21.28
CA ASN A 197 26.71 -2.95 21.84
C ASN A 197 25.61 -3.95 21.38
N ARG A 198 24.55 -3.46 20.71
CA ARG A 198 23.51 -4.30 20.09
C ARG A 198 23.76 -4.57 18.60
N GLN A 199 24.49 -3.68 17.91
CA GLN A 199 24.82 -3.84 16.49
C GLN A 199 25.96 -4.85 16.28
N ASP A 200 26.96 -4.90 17.16
CA ASP A 200 28.07 -5.87 17.05
C ASP A 200 27.61 -7.34 17.19
N ARG A 201 26.43 -7.58 17.77
CA ARG A 201 25.79 -8.91 17.85
C ARG A 201 24.90 -9.25 16.65
N ALA A 202 24.62 -8.28 15.77
CA ALA A 202 23.73 -8.46 14.63
C ALA A 202 24.40 -9.14 13.43
N VAL A 203 25.72 -9.31 13.47
CA VAL A 203 26.55 -9.97 12.45
C VAL A 203 26.35 -11.49 12.49
N LEU A 204 25.12 -12.00 12.29
CA LEU A 204 24.76 -13.42 12.30
C LEU A 204 24.49 -14.05 13.69
N GLY A 205 24.32 -13.25 14.74
CA GLY A 205 23.93 -13.74 16.06
C GLY A 205 22.46 -14.22 16.11
N PRO A 206 22.15 -15.33 16.80
CA PRO A 206 20.78 -15.76 17.09
C PRO A 206 19.95 -14.69 17.77
N GLY A 207 18.90 -14.20 17.09
CA GLY A 207 17.95 -13.24 17.65
C GLY A 207 18.10 -11.79 17.19
N SER A 208 18.92 -11.46 16.18
CA SER A 208 18.81 -10.15 15.53
C SER A 208 17.48 -10.06 14.77
N SER A 209 16.71 -9.01 15.05
CA SER A 209 15.43 -8.77 14.38
C SER A 209 15.65 -8.59 12.88
N PRO A 210 14.75 -9.09 12.00
CA PRO A 210 14.83 -8.85 10.56
C PRO A 210 14.84 -7.34 10.25
N CYS A 211 16.07 -6.86 10.10
CA CYS A 211 16.64 -6.01 9.06
C CYS A 211 15.99 -4.65 8.82
N CYS A 212 16.37 -3.72 9.69
CA CYS A 212 16.48 -2.29 9.34
C CYS A 212 17.96 -1.83 9.24
N SER A 213 18.91 -2.71 9.55
CA SER A 213 20.35 -2.42 9.70
C SER A 213 21.25 -3.05 8.62
N LEU A 214 20.71 -3.86 7.71
CA LEU A 214 21.47 -4.55 6.65
C LEU A 214 22.38 -3.62 5.85
N PHE A 215 21.97 -2.36 5.72
CA PHE A 215 22.73 -1.32 5.03
C PHE A 215 24.12 -1.07 5.63
N LEU A 216 24.28 -1.16 6.95
CA LEU A 216 25.48 -0.68 7.64
C LEU A 216 26.52 -1.76 7.95
N ASP A 217 26.11 -3.02 7.94
CA ASP A 217 27.01 -4.15 8.21
C ASP A 217 28.04 -4.34 7.08
N ILE A 218 27.81 -3.73 5.91
CA ILE A 218 28.62 -3.88 4.70
C ILE A 218 29.92 -3.07 4.77
N PHE A 219 29.87 -1.84 5.26
CA PHE A 219 30.88 -0.86 4.88
C PHE A 219 32.03 -0.75 5.86
N HIS A 220 31.82 -0.79 7.19
CA HIS A 220 32.93 -0.73 8.15
C HIS A 220 32.54 -1.31 9.53
N GLN A 221 33.19 -2.41 9.94
CA GLN A 221 33.01 -2.99 11.28
C GLN A 221 33.56 -2.09 12.41
N ASP A 222 34.46 -1.15 12.08
CA ASP A 222 35.21 -0.39 13.10
C ASP A 222 34.67 1.03 13.35
N MET A 223 33.66 1.49 12.61
CA MET A 223 33.13 2.86 12.72
C MET A 223 31.68 2.88 13.21
N PRO A 224 31.31 3.75 14.19
CA PRO A 224 29.92 3.85 14.62
C PRO A 224 29.03 4.24 13.44
N SER A 225 27.88 3.59 13.34
CA SER A 225 27.01 3.70 12.17
C SER A 225 25.53 3.79 12.55
N VAL A 226 24.80 4.66 11.85
CA VAL A 226 23.36 4.93 12.07
C VAL A 226 22.59 4.88 10.76
N SER A 227 21.49 4.13 10.74
CA SER A 227 20.63 3.98 9.56
C SER A 227 19.47 4.95 9.64
N LEU A 228 19.36 5.85 8.66
CA LEU A 228 18.31 6.84 8.61
C LEU A 228 16.98 6.28 8.07
N ASP A 229 16.99 5.07 7.49
CA ASP A 229 15.80 4.37 6.98
C ASP A 229 14.79 4.01 8.08
N CYS A 230 15.26 3.97 9.34
CA CYS A 230 14.43 3.69 10.50
C CYS A 230 13.67 4.94 10.98
N ILE A 231 14.02 6.12 10.48
CA ILE A 231 13.56 7.39 11.05
C ILE A 231 12.33 7.88 10.28
N PRO A 232 11.23 8.21 10.96
CA PRO A 232 10.09 8.88 10.33
C PRO A 232 10.54 10.16 9.61
N PRO A 233 10.10 10.44 8.37
CA PRO A 233 10.50 11.66 7.66
C PRO A 233 10.20 12.96 8.43
N ALA A 234 9.11 12.98 9.22
CA ALA A 234 8.74 14.13 10.06
C ALA A 234 9.68 14.36 11.25
N SER A 235 10.45 13.34 11.65
CA SER A 235 11.38 13.38 12.78
C SER A 235 12.84 13.39 12.35
N LEU A 236 13.11 13.31 11.03
CA LEU A 236 14.46 13.22 10.48
C LEU A 236 15.34 14.40 10.95
N HIS A 237 14.84 15.63 10.81
CA HIS A 237 15.59 16.82 11.22
C HIS A 237 15.93 16.81 12.71
N ALA A 238 14.94 16.61 13.58
CA ALA A 238 15.15 16.57 15.03
C ALA A 238 16.15 15.47 15.42
N HIS A 239 16.04 14.29 14.81
CA HIS A 239 16.97 13.19 15.05
C HIS A 239 18.40 13.52 14.61
N LEU A 240 18.57 14.18 13.46
CA LEU A 240 19.89 14.63 13.01
C LEU A 240 20.49 15.67 13.96
N GLU A 241 19.70 16.61 14.51
CA GLU A 241 20.18 17.55 15.54
C GLU A 241 20.62 16.82 16.82
N ASP A 242 19.81 15.88 17.33
CA ASP A 242 20.14 15.09 18.52
C ASP A 242 21.44 14.30 18.31
N LEU A 243 21.61 13.72 17.13
CA LEU A 243 22.79 12.96 16.74
C LEU A 243 24.03 13.86 16.65
N LYS A 244 23.93 15.07 16.07
CA LYS A 244 25.03 16.06 16.05
C LYS A 244 25.41 16.51 17.46
N ALA A 245 24.42 16.72 18.34
CA ALA A 245 24.65 17.06 19.73
C ALA A 245 25.37 15.94 20.50
N ALA A 246 24.98 14.69 20.25
CA ALA A 246 25.52 13.50 20.92
C ALA A 246 26.94 13.13 20.48
N LEU A 247 27.37 13.49 19.27
CA LEU A 247 28.73 13.21 18.80
C LEU A 247 29.79 13.92 19.65
N ALA A 248 30.89 13.24 19.96
CA ALA A 248 32.05 13.87 20.61
C ALA A 248 32.85 14.73 19.61
N SER A 249 33.46 15.81 20.08
CA SER A 249 34.38 16.62 19.25
C SER A 249 35.47 15.74 18.61
N GLY A 250 35.74 15.95 17.33
CA GLY A 250 36.71 15.16 16.56
C GLY A 250 36.25 13.74 16.15
N SER A 251 35.09 13.26 16.63
CA SER A 251 34.60 11.91 16.29
C SER A 251 33.98 11.82 14.89
N PHE A 252 34.03 10.62 14.31
CA PHE A 252 33.42 10.27 13.03
C PHE A 252 32.15 9.45 13.24
N LEU A 253 31.22 9.56 12.29
CA LEU A 253 30.01 8.77 12.24
C LEU A 253 29.63 8.44 10.81
N MET A 254 29.29 7.18 10.56
CA MET A 254 28.69 6.75 9.31
C MET A 254 27.16 6.86 9.38
N LEU A 255 26.57 7.50 8.38
CA LEU A 255 25.13 7.53 8.16
C LEU A 255 24.80 6.74 6.90
N GLY A 256 23.91 5.77 7.02
CA GLY A 256 23.38 5.01 5.91
C GLY A 256 21.95 5.38 5.60
N LEU A 257 21.60 5.53 4.33
CA LEU A 257 20.22 5.77 3.93
C LEU A 257 19.88 5.22 2.54
N THR A 258 18.59 4.96 2.32
CA THR A 258 17.99 4.75 1.02
C THR A 258 17.07 5.93 0.69
N SER A 259 17.27 6.50 -0.49
CA SER A 259 16.43 7.57 -1.02
C SER A 259 15.75 7.14 -2.31
N LEU A 260 14.59 7.72 -2.58
CA LEU A 260 13.98 7.61 -3.91
C LEU A 260 14.88 8.29 -4.94
N ALA A 261 15.05 7.67 -6.11
CA ALA A 261 15.74 8.30 -7.22
C ALA A 261 15.00 9.57 -7.67
N SER A 262 15.75 10.59 -8.05
CA SER A 262 15.19 11.90 -8.44
C SER A 262 14.24 11.81 -9.65
N ALA A 263 14.45 10.84 -10.53
CA ALA A 263 13.63 10.59 -11.72
C ALA A 263 12.41 9.68 -11.46
N ALA A 264 12.22 9.17 -10.23
CA ALA A 264 11.15 8.24 -9.93
C ALA A 264 9.78 8.92 -10.01
N THR A 265 8.88 8.35 -10.80
CA THR A 265 7.47 8.76 -10.85
C THR A 265 6.76 8.48 -9.52
N LEU A 266 5.63 9.15 -9.26
CA LEU A 266 4.81 8.88 -8.07
C LEU A 266 4.41 7.39 -7.96
N HIS A 267 4.15 6.73 -9.11
CA HIS A 267 3.83 5.31 -9.13
C HIS A 267 5.02 4.46 -8.68
N GLN A 268 6.22 4.70 -9.23
CA GLN A 268 7.45 4.00 -8.83
C GLN A 268 7.82 4.27 -7.36
N ALA A 269 7.63 5.51 -6.90
CA ALA A 269 7.83 5.86 -5.49
C ALA A 269 6.94 5.04 -4.54
N ARG A 270 5.74 4.66 -4.98
CA ARG A 270 4.84 3.78 -4.21
C ARG A 270 5.24 2.29 -4.32
N LEU A 271 5.80 1.84 -5.45
CA LEU A 271 6.40 0.50 -5.52
C LEU A 271 7.59 0.37 -4.57
N ALA A 272 8.35 1.46 -4.44
CA ALA A 272 9.50 1.53 -3.57
C ALA A 272 9.17 1.50 -2.07
N THR A 273 7.91 1.69 -1.67
CA THR A 273 7.52 1.58 -0.25
C THR A 273 7.32 0.13 0.20
N VAL A 274 7.15 -0.83 -0.71
CA VAL A 274 6.79 -2.22 -0.34
C VAL A 274 7.77 -2.87 0.63
N PRO A 275 9.11 -2.82 0.40
CA PRO A 275 10.06 -3.44 1.33
C PRO A 275 10.06 -2.83 2.73
N PHE A 276 9.58 -1.58 2.83
CA PHE A 276 9.57 -0.78 4.05
C PHE A 276 8.27 -0.96 4.85
N LEU A 277 7.25 -1.60 4.28
CA LEU A 277 6.01 -1.83 4.99
C LEU A 277 6.25 -2.67 6.26
N PRO A 278 5.47 -2.42 7.33
CA PRO A 278 5.46 -3.27 8.50
C PRO A 278 5.27 -4.74 8.10
N ARG A 279 6.23 -5.59 8.45
CA ARG A 279 6.15 -7.05 8.27
C ARG A 279 4.83 -7.55 8.88
N LYS A 280 4.04 -8.29 8.09
CA LYS A 280 2.73 -8.80 8.49
C LYS A 280 2.85 -10.09 9.30
N ALA A 281 3.93 -10.85 9.08
CA ALA A 281 4.16 -12.08 9.83
C ALA A 281 4.25 -11.75 11.32
N LYS A 282 3.21 -12.16 12.05
CA LYS A 282 3.15 -11.94 13.50
C LYS A 282 4.17 -12.89 14.10
N LEU A 283 5.13 -12.32 14.81
CA LEU A 283 5.93 -13.07 15.77
C LEU A 283 4.99 -13.99 16.57
N PRO A 284 5.30 -15.29 16.69
CA PRO A 284 4.55 -16.16 17.58
C PRO A 284 4.58 -15.50 18.95
N GLN A 285 3.44 -14.96 19.37
CA GLN A 285 3.26 -14.47 20.74
C GLN A 285 3.31 -15.74 21.57
N GLY A 286 4.52 -16.07 22.05
CA GLY A 286 4.77 -17.24 22.85
C GLY A 286 3.69 -17.33 23.91
N SER A 287 2.80 -18.30 23.74
CA SER A 287 1.58 -18.47 24.53
C SER A 287 1.88 -19.00 25.93
N GLY A 288 3.12 -18.90 26.38
CA GLY A 288 3.62 -19.47 27.62
C GLY A 288 4.14 -18.41 28.57
N SER A 289 3.36 -18.15 29.61
CA SER A 289 3.84 -17.84 30.96
C SER A 289 4.59 -16.51 31.17
N GLY A 290 3.82 -15.45 31.39
CA GLY A 290 3.91 -14.66 32.62
C GLY A 290 5.01 -13.59 32.76
N SER A 291 6.14 -13.67 32.06
CA SER A 291 7.20 -12.65 32.22
C SER A 291 6.96 -11.45 31.31
N ARG A 292 6.21 -10.47 31.83
CA ARG A 292 5.96 -9.14 31.23
C ARG A 292 7.20 -8.21 31.24
N SER A 293 8.42 -8.74 31.37
CA SER A 293 9.62 -7.91 31.37
C SER A 293 9.87 -7.32 29.99
N SER A 294 9.44 -6.07 29.80
CA SER A 294 10.03 -5.05 28.92
C SER A 294 10.71 -5.59 27.65
N ARG A 295 9.99 -6.35 26.82
CA ARG A 295 10.45 -6.68 25.47
C ARG A 295 10.60 -5.33 24.75
N SER A 296 11.83 -4.84 24.67
CA SER A 296 12.15 -3.53 24.12
C SER A 296 11.49 -3.45 22.76
N LYS A 297 10.68 -2.41 22.55
CA LYS A 297 10.03 -2.14 21.26
C LYS A 297 11.11 -2.26 20.18
N LEU A 298 11.07 -3.36 19.43
CA LEU A 298 12.00 -3.57 18.33
C LEU A 298 11.83 -2.37 17.39
N VAL A 299 12.95 -1.74 17.04
CA VAL A 299 12.97 -0.59 16.13
C VAL A 299 12.44 -1.11 14.81
N GLN A 300 11.22 -0.70 14.48
CA GLN A 300 10.56 -1.07 13.25
C GLN A 300 10.99 -0.08 12.16
N ARG A 301 11.35 -0.57 10.97
CA ARG A 301 11.74 0.28 9.83
C ARG A 301 10.66 1.33 9.59
N SER A 302 11.07 2.54 9.19
CA SER A 302 10.08 3.52 8.76
C SER A 302 9.37 2.97 7.53
N THR A 303 8.09 3.29 7.35
CA THR A 303 7.24 2.62 6.36
C THR A 303 7.50 3.05 4.91
N THR A 304 8.51 3.88 4.68
CA THR A 304 8.81 4.47 3.38
C THR A 304 10.31 4.78 3.27
N PRO A 305 10.93 4.60 2.09
CA PRO A 305 12.26 5.14 1.83
C PRO A 305 12.26 6.66 2.02
N LEU A 306 13.43 7.24 2.29
CA LEU A 306 13.52 8.68 2.45
C LEU A 306 13.14 9.37 1.14
N ARG A 307 12.16 10.26 1.23
CA ARG A 307 11.78 11.16 0.12
C ARG A 307 12.72 12.35 0.00
N THR A 308 13.45 12.62 1.07
CA THR A 308 14.48 13.65 1.17
C THR A 308 15.67 13.21 0.32
N SER A 309 16.15 14.10 -0.56
CA SER A 309 17.35 13.83 -1.34
C SER A 309 18.59 13.79 -0.44
N VAL A 310 19.64 13.07 -0.87
CA VAL A 310 20.92 13.06 -0.16
C VAL A 310 21.48 14.48 0.06
N THR A 311 21.28 15.39 -0.90
CA THR A 311 21.68 16.80 -0.79
C THR A 311 20.96 17.53 0.35
N GLN A 312 19.65 17.31 0.50
CA GLN A 312 18.89 17.90 1.61
C GLN A 312 19.34 17.34 2.96
N VAL A 313 19.69 16.04 3.04
CA VAL A 313 20.27 15.46 4.26
C VAL A 313 21.62 16.11 4.59
N ILE A 314 22.48 16.31 3.59
CA ILE A 314 23.76 17.01 3.74
C ILE A 314 23.55 18.44 4.22
N ASP A 315 22.59 19.17 3.67
CA ASP A 315 22.27 20.54 4.08
C ASP A 315 21.79 20.57 5.54
N MET A 316 20.93 19.63 5.93
CA MET A 316 20.48 19.48 7.33
C MET A 316 21.66 19.19 8.28
N LEU A 317 22.61 18.36 7.86
CA LEU A 317 23.82 18.05 8.64
C LEU A 317 24.73 19.27 8.81
N LYS A 318 24.89 20.07 7.75
CA LYS A 318 25.74 21.28 7.74
C LYS A 318 25.09 22.48 8.42
N SER A 319 23.76 22.51 8.47
CA SER A 319 22.99 23.55 9.15
C SER A 319 22.82 23.28 10.66
N GLY A 320 22.19 24.19 11.38
CA GLY A 320 21.85 24.02 12.80
C GLY A 320 22.87 24.66 13.76
N GLY A 321 22.66 24.44 15.07
CA GLY A 321 23.50 25.04 16.12
C GLY A 321 24.87 24.37 16.28
N ILE A 322 25.01 23.13 15.81
CA ILE A 322 26.23 22.32 15.89
C ILE A 322 26.47 21.75 14.49
N PRO A 323 27.09 22.50 13.57
CA PRO A 323 27.35 22.01 12.22
C PRO A 323 28.38 20.87 12.26
N VAL A 324 28.13 19.81 11.49
CA VAL A 324 29.12 18.75 11.26
C VAL A 324 29.76 18.90 9.88
N THR A 325 31.02 18.50 9.76
CA THR A 325 31.72 18.44 8.48
C THR A 325 31.36 17.14 7.78
N VAL A 326 31.01 17.22 6.50
CA VAL A 326 30.74 16.03 5.68
C VAL A 326 32.03 15.67 4.96
N GLU A 327 32.63 14.55 5.34
CA GLU A 327 33.91 14.07 4.83
C GLU A 327 33.74 13.30 3.52
N ILE A 328 32.79 12.35 3.51
CA ILE A 328 32.57 11.45 2.37
C ILE A 328 31.06 11.35 2.10
N VAL A 329 30.68 11.40 0.83
CA VAL A 329 29.34 11.07 0.34
C VAL A 329 29.52 10.10 -0.80
N GLN A 330 29.03 8.87 -0.65
CA GLN A 330 29.20 7.82 -1.62
C GLN A 330 27.87 7.17 -1.97
N ASN A 331 27.60 7.05 -3.27
CA ASN A 331 26.53 6.18 -3.74
C ASN A 331 27.03 4.74 -3.69
N VAL A 332 26.38 3.91 -2.89
CA VAL A 332 26.74 2.51 -2.66
C VAL A 332 25.64 1.57 -3.19
N SER A 333 24.85 2.03 -4.16
CA SER A 333 23.66 1.30 -4.65
C SER A 333 23.99 -0.08 -5.17
N ARG A 334 25.09 -0.22 -5.92
CA ARG A 334 25.50 -1.52 -6.47
C ARG A 334 25.91 -2.49 -5.36
N ASP A 335 26.83 -2.07 -4.50
CA ASP A 335 27.34 -2.90 -3.40
C ASP A 335 26.20 -3.29 -2.44
N TYR A 336 25.25 -2.39 -2.22
CA TYR A 336 24.06 -2.64 -1.42
C TYR A 336 23.12 -3.69 -2.06
N ALA A 337 22.89 -3.61 -3.37
CA ALA A 337 22.10 -4.61 -4.09
C ALA A 337 22.77 -5.99 -4.07
N ASP A 338 24.08 -6.05 -4.35
CA ASP A 338 24.86 -7.29 -4.33
C ASP A 338 24.84 -7.94 -2.93
N PHE A 339 24.99 -7.13 -1.87
CA PHE A 339 24.87 -7.59 -0.50
C PHE A 339 23.49 -8.16 -0.18
N MET A 340 22.41 -7.48 -0.56
CA MET A 340 21.05 -7.97 -0.33
C MET A 340 20.79 -9.30 -1.03
N HIS A 341 21.32 -9.49 -2.23
CA HIS A 341 21.25 -10.77 -2.93
C HIS A 341 22.02 -11.88 -2.21
N GLY A 342 23.22 -11.57 -1.70
CA GLY A 342 24.01 -12.51 -0.91
C GLY A 342 23.34 -12.88 0.42
N TYR A 343 22.70 -11.91 1.08
CA TYR A 343 21.89 -12.17 2.29
C TYR A 343 20.72 -13.12 2.00
N VAL A 344 20.01 -12.91 0.90
CA VAL A 344 18.92 -13.81 0.48
C VAL A 344 19.45 -15.20 0.13
N ASP A 345 20.59 -15.29 -0.55
CA ASP A 345 21.22 -16.59 -0.84
C ASP A 345 21.57 -17.33 0.45
N ASN A 346 22.10 -16.65 1.46
CA ASN A 346 22.35 -17.24 2.77
C ASN A 346 21.05 -17.72 3.44
N LEU A 347 19.98 -16.93 3.42
CA LEU A 347 18.67 -17.33 3.95
C LEU A 347 18.06 -18.56 3.23
N GLU A 348 18.43 -18.79 1.98
CA GLU A 348 17.90 -19.88 1.14
C GLU A 348 18.72 -21.15 1.21
N GLN A 349 20.05 -21.00 1.10
CA GLN A 349 21.01 -22.07 0.89
C GLN A 349 21.59 -22.60 2.20
N ASP A 350 21.76 -21.74 3.21
CA ASP A 350 22.22 -22.16 4.53
C ASP A 350 21.05 -22.73 5.34
N ALA A 351 21.07 -24.05 5.54
CA ALA A 351 20.01 -24.76 6.23
C ALA A 351 19.90 -24.37 7.72
N ASP A 352 21.01 -24.04 8.36
CA ASP A 352 21.06 -23.69 9.78
C ASP A 352 20.50 -22.28 9.99
N VAL A 353 20.94 -21.31 9.18
CA VAL A 353 20.40 -19.93 9.19
C VAL A 353 18.90 -19.95 8.94
N ARG A 354 18.44 -20.71 7.93
CA ARG A 354 17.01 -20.85 7.64
C ARG A 354 16.24 -21.48 8.78
N ALA A 355 16.71 -22.63 9.30
CA ALA A 355 16.01 -23.35 10.37
C ALA A 355 15.91 -22.50 11.64
N GLN A 356 16.95 -21.72 11.91
CA GLN A 356 16.98 -20.78 13.02
C GLN A 356 16.00 -19.62 12.83
N PHE A 357 16.02 -18.95 11.67
CA PHE A 357 15.10 -17.87 11.37
C PHE A 357 13.64 -18.34 11.46
N VAL A 358 13.31 -19.48 10.86
CA VAL A 358 11.96 -20.05 10.89
C VAL A 358 11.54 -20.43 12.31
N ARG A 359 12.46 -20.91 13.15
CA ARG A 359 12.17 -21.22 14.57
C ARG A 359 11.83 -19.96 15.37
N GLU A 360 12.52 -18.87 15.12
CA GLU A 360 12.34 -17.61 15.85
C GLU A 360 11.14 -16.80 15.35
N TRP A 361 10.94 -16.74 14.03
CA TRP A 361 9.99 -15.81 13.39
C TRP A 361 8.85 -16.49 12.64
N GLY A 362 8.96 -17.80 12.39
CA GLY A 362 8.00 -18.57 11.60
C GLY A 362 8.29 -18.56 10.10
N MET A 363 7.66 -19.49 9.38
CA MET A 363 7.87 -19.65 7.94
C MET A 363 7.37 -18.46 7.13
N GLU A 364 6.21 -17.89 7.48
CA GLU A 364 5.67 -16.71 6.78
C GLU A 364 6.63 -15.51 6.87
N ALA A 365 7.26 -15.30 8.02
CA ALA A 365 8.24 -14.22 8.22
C ALA A 365 9.49 -14.44 7.36
N TRP A 366 9.97 -15.68 7.26
CA TRP A 366 11.11 -16.02 6.42
C TRP A 366 10.81 -15.76 4.93
N VAL A 367 9.62 -16.14 4.45
CA VAL A 367 9.20 -15.87 3.06
C VAL A 367 9.05 -14.37 2.82
N GLU A 368 8.41 -13.66 3.75
CA GLU A 368 8.22 -12.20 3.67
C GLU A 368 9.57 -11.46 3.63
N GLU A 369 10.52 -11.86 4.47
CA GLU A 369 11.85 -11.26 4.52
C GLU A 369 12.62 -11.48 3.21
N ARG A 370 12.69 -12.72 2.72
CA ARG A 370 13.31 -13.01 1.42
C ARG A 370 12.68 -12.17 0.30
N PHE A 371 11.36 -12.17 0.22
CA PHE A 371 10.64 -11.45 -0.82
C PHE A 371 10.93 -9.94 -0.78
N CYS A 372 10.81 -9.32 0.39
CA CYS A 372 11.03 -7.89 0.54
C CYS A 372 12.48 -7.49 0.28
N THR A 373 13.46 -8.31 0.67
CA THR A 373 14.88 -8.01 0.44
C THR A 373 15.24 -8.11 -1.04
N VAL A 374 14.78 -9.14 -1.77
CA VAL A 374 14.99 -9.20 -3.23
C VAL A 374 14.25 -8.07 -3.95
N TRP A 375 13.06 -7.69 -3.47
CA TRP A 375 12.31 -6.56 -4.01
C TRP A 375 13.08 -5.24 -3.87
N GLU A 376 13.68 -5.00 -2.70
CA GLU A 376 14.52 -3.84 -2.46
C GLU A 376 15.77 -3.83 -3.35
N ALA A 377 16.48 -4.94 -3.45
CA ALA A 377 17.63 -5.08 -4.35
C ALA A 377 17.25 -4.76 -5.80
N ALA A 378 16.15 -5.34 -6.28
CA ALA A 378 15.66 -5.08 -7.62
C ALA A 378 15.31 -3.62 -7.87
N LEU A 379 14.73 -2.91 -6.88
CA LEU A 379 14.44 -1.46 -6.98
C LEU A 379 15.73 -0.63 -7.10
N VAL A 380 16.77 -1.02 -6.38
CA VAL A 380 18.09 -0.36 -6.42
C VAL A 380 18.77 -0.60 -7.78
N GLU A 381 18.75 -1.84 -8.29
CA GLU A 381 19.31 -2.19 -9.61
C GLU A 381 18.64 -1.46 -10.78
N VAL A 382 17.35 -1.19 -10.69
CA VAL A 382 16.64 -0.42 -11.72
C VAL A 382 16.74 1.09 -11.54
N GLY A 383 17.45 1.56 -10.50
CA GLY A 383 17.63 2.98 -10.22
C GLY A 383 16.33 3.67 -9.78
N LEU A 384 15.41 2.95 -9.14
CA LEU A 384 14.23 3.54 -8.50
C LEU A 384 14.48 3.88 -7.03
N LEU A 385 15.41 3.16 -6.41
CA LEU A 385 16.01 3.48 -5.13
C LEU A 385 17.51 3.73 -5.31
N GLU A 386 18.05 4.62 -4.50
CA GLU A 386 19.48 4.88 -4.40
C GLU A 386 19.89 4.66 -2.95
N ALA A 387 21.04 4.01 -2.77
CA ALA A 387 21.61 3.73 -1.47
C ALA A 387 22.86 4.61 -1.28
N TRP A 388 22.94 5.31 -0.15
CA TRP A 388 23.95 6.33 0.12
C TRP A 388 24.59 6.16 1.48
N THR A 389 25.91 6.29 1.51
CA THR A 389 26.70 6.37 2.75
C THR A 389 27.27 7.77 2.88
N ILE A 390 27.08 8.38 4.05
CA ILE A 390 27.62 9.70 4.39
C ILE A 390 28.50 9.55 5.63
N ILE A 391 29.75 9.97 5.55
CA ILE A 391 30.65 10.04 6.70
C ILE A 391 30.72 11.48 7.16
N VAL A 392 30.36 11.70 8.42
CA VAL A 392 30.40 13.02 9.06
C VAL A 392 31.42 13.04 10.18
N ARG A 393 32.01 14.21 10.40
CA ARG A 393 32.93 14.49 11.50
C ARG A 393 32.43 15.71 12.28
N LYS A 394 32.39 15.60 13.61
CA LYS A 394 32.18 16.78 14.45
C LYS A 394 33.51 17.54 14.59
N PRO A 395 33.54 18.87 14.35
CA PRO A 395 34.77 19.65 14.53
C PRO A 395 35.27 19.55 15.98
N GLU A 396 36.56 19.82 16.18
CA GLU A 396 37.22 19.78 17.50
C GLU A 396 36.71 20.87 18.45
#